data_AF-A0A7G2EZJ0-F1
#
_entry.id   AF-A0A7G2EZJ0-F1
#
_cell.length_a   1.000
_cell.length_b   1.000
_cell.length_c   1.000
_cell.angle_alpha   90.00
_cell.angle_beta   90.00
_cell.angle_gamma   90.00
#
_symmetry.space_group_name_H-M   'P 1'
#
loop_
_entity.id
_entity.type
_entity.pdbx_description
1 polymer ?
#
loop_
_entity_poly.entity_id
_entity_poly.type
_entity_poly.pdbx_seq_one_letter_code
_entity_poly.pdbx_strand_id
1 'polypeptide(L)'
;MNGDEYAVVTGANRGIGFEICRQLASEGIRVVLTSRDENRGLEAVETLKKELEISDQSLLFHQLDVADPASITSLAEFVKTQFGKLDILVNNAGIGGIITDAEALRAGAGKEGFKWDEIITETYELTEECIKINYYGPKRMCEAFIPLLKLSDSPRIVNVSSSMGQLKNVLNEWAKGILSDAENLTEERIDQVINQLLNDFKEGSWRRNIPSFA
;
A
#
# COMPACT_ATOMS: atom_id res chain seq x y z
N MET A 1 15.05 19.61 -11.06
CA MET A 1 15.27 19.08 -9.70
C MET A 1 16.69 18.56 -9.62
N ASN A 2 17.32 18.54 -8.44
CA ASN A 2 18.69 18.02 -8.28
C ASN A 2 18.65 16.49 -8.34
N GLY A 3 19.56 15.84 -9.07
CA GLY A 3 19.65 14.37 -9.22
C GLY A 3 20.11 13.60 -7.97
N ASP A 4 19.82 14.16 -6.78
CA ASP A 4 20.23 13.73 -5.44
C ASP A 4 19.02 13.41 -4.54
N GLU A 5 17.82 13.26 -5.14
CA GLU A 5 16.62 12.77 -4.45
C GLU A 5 16.40 11.29 -4.73
N TYR A 6 16.08 10.54 -3.68
CA TYR A 6 15.86 9.09 -3.73
C TYR A 6 14.44 8.75 -3.28
N ALA A 7 13.77 7.90 -4.06
CA ALA A 7 12.42 7.44 -3.78
C ALA A 7 12.34 5.91 -3.69
N VAL A 8 11.48 5.42 -2.80
CA VAL A 8 11.05 4.02 -2.74
C VAL A 8 9.55 3.98 -3.03
N VAL A 9 9.14 3.14 -3.98
CA VAL A 9 7.72 2.92 -4.28
C VAL A 9 7.37 1.46 -4.08
N THR A 10 6.45 1.18 -3.14
CA THR A 10 6.04 -0.19 -2.81
C THR A 10 5.04 -0.72 -3.85
N GLY A 11 5.16 -1.98 -4.28
CA GLY A 11 4.14 -2.62 -5.14
C GLY A 11 3.98 -1.96 -6.51
N ALA A 12 5.10 -1.65 -7.15
CA ALA A 12 5.19 -0.74 -8.29
C ALA A 12 5.46 -1.42 -9.63
N ASN A 13 5.32 -2.74 -9.73
CA ASN A 13 5.48 -3.45 -11.01
C ASN A 13 4.30 -3.29 -11.99
N ARG A 14 3.21 -2.62 -11.57
CA ARG A 14 2.03 -2.34 -12.42
C ARG A 14 1.19 -1.20 -11.84
N GLY A 15 0.19 -0.75 -12.60
CA GLY A 15 -0.86 0.15 -12.13
C GLY A 15 -0.32 1.50 -11.66
N ILE A 16 -0.90 2.03 -10.58
CA ILE A 16 -0.56 3.36 -10.04
C ILE A 16 0.91 3.42 -9.63
N GLY A 17 1.43 2.43 -8.90
CA GLY A 17 2.83 2.43 -8.47
C GLY A 17 3.83 2.47 -9.63
N PHE A 18 3.54 1.76 -10.73
CA PHE A 18 4.36 1.80 -11.94
C PHE A 18 4.41 3.20 -12.57
N GLU A 19 3.26 3.86 -12.64
CA GLU A 19 3.17 5.22 -13.18
C GLU A 19 3.81 6.26 -12.24
N ILE A 20 3.73 6.06 -10.93
CA ILE A 20 4.48 6.88 -9.96
C ILE A 20 5.99 6.74 -10.21
N CYS A 21 6.50 5.52 -10.39
CA CYS A 21 7.91 5.31 -10.74
C CYS A 21 8.28 6.01 -12.04
N ARG A 22 7.43 5.93 -13.08
CA ARG A 22 7.65 6.61 -14.36
C ARG A 22 7.82 8.11 -14.17
N GLN A 23 6.89 8.75 -13.48
CA GLN A 23 6.88 10.21 -13.32
C GLN A 23 8.05 10.69 -12.47
N LEU A 24 8.32 10.04 -11.33
CA LEU A 24 9.46 10.38 -10.48
C LEU A 24 10.79 10.24 -11.26
N ALA A 25 10.96 9.14 -11.98
CA ALA A 25 12.17 8.92 -12.77
C ALA A 25 12.32 9.94 -13.92
N SER A 26 11.22 10.32 -14.57
CA SER A 26 11.24 11.34 -15.64
C SER A 26 11.64 12.73 -15.15
N GLU A 27 11.42 13.02 -13.86
CA GLU A 27 11.83 14.26 -13.20
C GLU A 27 13.28 14.20 -12.66
N GLY A 28 13.99 13.10 -12.90
CA GLY A 28 15.38 12.89 -12.50
C GLY A 28 15.59 12.35 -11.08
N ILE A 29 14.51 11.95 -10.40
CA ILE A 29 14.58 11.30 -9.08
C ILE A 29 15.05 9.85 -9.26
N ARG A 30 15.94 9.38 -8.41
CA ARG A 30 16.37 7.97 -8.44
C ARG A 30 15.37 7.11 -7.68
N VAL A 31 14.79 6.13 -8.36
CA VAL A 31 13.66 5.37 -7.81
C VAL A 31 14.06 3.91 -7.59
N VAL A 32 13.69 3.37 -6.42
CA VAL A 32 13.65 1.94 -6.17
C VAL A 32 12.22 1.46 -6.40
N LEU A 33 12.02 0.79 -7.53
CA LEU A 33 10.78 0.09 -7.86
C LEU A 33 10.79 -1.24 -7.14
N THR A 34 9.72 -1.53 -6.40
CA THR A 34 9.63 -2.81 -5.67
C THR A 34 8.43 -3.64 -6.10
N SER A 35 8.55 -4.95 -5.93
CA SER A 35 7.53 -5.95 -6.27
C SER A 35 7.73 -7.18 -5.40
N ARG A 36 6.63 -7.88 -5.08
CA ARG A 36 6.72 -9.21 -4.44
C ARG A 36 7.35 -10.24 -5.37
N ASP A 37 6.98 -10.16 -6.66
CA ASP A 37 7.48 -11.03 -7.71
C ASP A 37 8.68 -10.36 -8.39
N GLU A 38 9.84 -11.01 -8.29
CA GLU A 38 11.12 -10.51 -8.82
C GLU A 38 11.10 -10.35 -10.34
N ASN A 39 10.61 -11.37 -11.07
CA ASN A 39 10.59 -11.36 -12.53
C ASN A 39 9.74 -10.19 -13.06
N ARG A 40 8.54 -9.99 -12.52
CA ARG A 40 7.65 -8.89 -12.91
C ARG A 40 8.20 -7.54 -12.50
N GLY A 41 8.95 -7.47 -11.41
CA GLY A 41 9.61 -6.25 -10.97
C GLY A 41 10.75 -5.84 -11.90
N LEU A 42 11.61 -6.79 -12.27
CA LEU A 42 12.69 -6.58 -13.24
C LEU A 42 12.14 -6.20 -14.62
N GLU A 43 11.10 -6.88 -15.11
CA GLU A 43 10.43 -6.54 -16.37
C GLU A 43 9.89 -5.10 -16.37
N ALA A 44 9.30 -4.68 -15.25
CA ALA A 44 8.79 -3.31 -15.09
C ALA A 44 9.92 -2.27 -15.14
N VAL A 45 11.06 -2.53 -14.49
CA VAL A 45 12.22 -1.63 -14.54
C VAL A 45 12.78 -1.53 -15.96
N GLU A 46 12.97 -2.65 -16.65
CA GLU A 46 13.49 -2.65 -18.03
C GLU A 46 12.55 -1.92 -18.98
N THR A 47 11.24 -2.09 -18.81
CA THR A 47 10.22 -1.36 -19.58
C THR A 47 10.37 0.15 -19.37
N LEU A 48 10.41 0.62 -18.12
CA LEU A 48 10.51 2.05 -17.82
C LEU A 48 11.83 2.67 -18.26
N LYS A 49 12.95 1.96 -18.08
CA LYS A 49 14.27 2.44 -18.54
C LYS A 49 14.27 2.64 -20.06
N LYS A 50 13.73 1.68 -20.80
CA LYS A 50 13.64 1.76 -22.26
C LYS A 50 12.71 2.87 -22.72
N GLU A 51 11.56 3.04 -22.07
CA GLU A 51 10.57 4.06 -22.45
C GLU A 51 11.02 5.48 -22.13
N LEU A 52 11.81 5.67 -21.06
CA LEU A 52 12.27 6.98 -20.61
C LEU A 52 13.69 7.33 -21.11
N GLU A 53 14.39 6.39 -21.72
CA GLU A 53 15.80 6.53 -22.16
C GLU A 53 16.74 6.99 -21.02
N ILE A 54 16.50 6.50 -19.80
CA ILE A 54 17.25 6.87 -18.59
C ILE A 54 18.37 5.88 -18.26
N SER A 55 19.32 6.32 -17.43
CA SER A 55 20.44 5.49 -17.00
C SER A 55 20.02 4.33 -16.09
N ASP A 56 20.85 3.28 -16.04
CA ASP A 56 20.65 2.15 -15.14
C ASP A 56 20.62 2.52 -13.65
N GLN A 57 21.23 3.65 -13.28
CA GLN A 57 21.27 4.14 -11.90
C GLN A 57 20.05 4.98 -11.52
N SER A 58 19.23 5.37 -12.49
CA SER A 58 18.03 6.19 -12.26
C SER A 58 16.85 5.36 -11.76
N LEU A 59 16.80 4.07 -12.09
CA LEU A 59 15.72 3.17 -11.70
C LEU A 59 16.29 1.79 -11.32
N LEU A 60 16.19 1.46 -10.03
CA LEU A 60 16.66 0.21 -9.47
C LEU A 60 15.48 -0.69 -9.08
N PHE A 61 15.70 -2.00 -9.12
CA PHE A 61 14.75 -2.98 -8.60
C PHE A 61 15.22 -3.49 -7.24
N HIS A 62 14.27 -3.73 -6.33
CA HIS A 62 14.49 -4.57 -5.16
C HIS A 62 13.19 -5.33 -4.80
N GLN A 63 13.28 -6.62 -4.50
CA GLN A 63 12.13 -7.41 -4.08
C GLN A 63 11.58 -6.89 -2.75
N LEU A 64 10.25 -6.81 -2.63
CA LEU A 64 9.60 -6.38 -1.39
C LEU A 64 8.27 -7.12 -1.19
N ASP A 65 8.15 -7.78 -0.05
CA ASP A 65 6.87 -8.11 0.56
C ASP A 65 6.67 -7.27 1.83
N VAL A 66 5.71 -6.35 1.79
CA VAL A 66 5.40 -5.46 2.93
C VAL A 66 4.77 -6.21 4.11
N ALA A 67 4.32 -7.45 3.92
CA ALA A 67 3.86 -8.29 5.01
C ALA A 67 5.01 -9.00 5.76
N ASP A 68 6.22 -9.04 5.17
CA ASP A 68 7.41 -9.72 5.73
C ASP A 68 8.43 -8.71 6.29
N PRO A 69 8.64 -8.66 7.62
CA PRO A 69 9.64 -7.79 8.24
C PRO A 69 11.07 -7.99 7.73
N ALA A 70 11.44 -9.22 7.33
CA ALA A 70 12.78 -9.50 6.82
C ALA A 70 12.98 -8.86 5.44
N SER A 71 11.98 -8.96 4.56
CA SER A 71 11.96 -8.29 3.25
C SER A 71 12.08 -6.75 3.40
N ILE A 72 11.34 -6.14 4.33
CA ILE A 72 11.43 -4.71 4.63
C ILE A 72 12.84 -4.32 5.11
N THR A 73 13.41 -5.11 6.04
CA THR A 73 14.76 -4.86 6.58
C THR A 73 15.82 -4.93 5.47
N SER A 74 15.71 -5.93 4.58
CA SER A 74 16.60 -6.07 3.43
C SER A 74 16.56 -4.84 2.53
N LEU A 75 15.36 -4.32 2.22
CA LEU A 75 15.21 -3.13 1.41
C LEU A 75 15.79 -1.88 2.10
N ALA A 76 15.58 -1.72 3.40
CA ALA A 76 16.12 -0.58 4.14
C ALA A 76 17.66 -0.57 4.14
N GLU A 77 18.31 -1.73 4.36
CA GLU A 77 19.77 -1.82 4.27
C GLU A 77 20.29 -1.66 2.84
N PHE A 78 19.55 -2.11 1.83
CA PHE A 78 19.86 -1.82 0.42
C PHE A 78 19.87 -0.30 0.16
N VAL A 79 18.79 0.41 0.50
CA VAL A 79 18.68 1.87 0.31
C VAL A 79 19.78 2.62 1.05
N LYS A 80 20.04 2.24 2.30
CA LYS A 80 21.13 2.80 3.11
C LYS A 80 22.49 2.61 2.46
N THR A 81 22.76 1.41 1.92
CA THR A 81 24.03 1.10 1.26
C THR A 81 24.19 1.83 -0.07
N GLN A 82 23.12 1.92 -0.87
CA GLN A 82 23.17 2.54 -2.20
C GLN A 82 23.19 4.07 -2.13
N PHE A 83 22.43 4.67 -1.21
CA PHE A 83 22.13 6.10 -1.23
C PHE A 83 22.47 6.82 0.07
N GLY A 84 22.59 6.12 1.19
CA GLY A 84 22.87 6.71 2.51
C GLY A 84 21.70 7.47 3.15
N LYS A 85 20.65 7.78 2.40
CA LYS A 85 19.42 8.45 2.85
C LYS A 85 18.20 8.02 2.01
N LEU A 86 17.02 8.49 2.39
CA LEU A 86 15.81 8.43 1.55
C LEU A 86 15.10 9.78 1.61
N ASP A 87 14.53 10.24 0.49
CA ASP A 87 13.77 11.49 0.45
C ASP A 87 12.26 11.23 0.37
N ILE A 88 11.85 10.20 -0.39
CA ILE A 88 10.44 9.92 -0.66
C ILE A 88 10.14 8.43 -0.40
N LEU A 89 9.19 8.15 0.51
CA LEU A 89 8.58 6.83 0.66
C LEU A 89 7.15 6.88 0.14
N VAL A 90 6.84 6.07 -0.87
CA VAL A 90 5.47 5.89 -1.39
C VAL A 90 4.97 4.50 -1.01
N ASN A 91 4.11 4.44 0.01
CA ASN A 91 3.38 3.26 0.41
C ASN A 91 2.16 3.08 -0.52
N ASN A 92 2.37 2.39 -1.63
CA ASN A 92 1.39 2.07 -2.67
C ASN A 92 0.92 0.59 -2.66
N ALA A 93 1.66 -0.33 -2.05
CA ALA A 93 1.29 -1.74 -2.03
C ALA A 93 0.00 -1.91 -1.23
N GLY A 94 -1.01 -2.53 -1.85
CA GLY A 94 -2.30 -2.76 -1.23
C GLY A 94 -3.11 -3.83 -1.96
N ILE A 95 -4.03 -4.45 -1.23
CA ILE A 95 -5.00 -5.43 -1.76
C ILE A 95 -6.41 -5.07 -1.29
N GLY A 96 -7.44 -5.54 -1.98
CA GLY A 96 -8.83 -5.27 -1.59
C GLY A 96 -9.40 -6.22 -0.53
N GLY A 97 -8.66 -7.23 -0.06
CA GLY A 97 -9.19 -8.17 0.96
C GLY A 97 -10.43 -8.96 0.55
N ILE A 98 -10.71 -9.06 -0.76
CA ILE A 98 -11.90 -9.69 -1.31
C ILE A 98 -11.56 -10.50 -2.55
N ILE A 99 -12.40 -11.50 -2.84
CA ILE A 99 -12.44 -12.16 -4.15
C ILE A 99 -13.67 -11.63 -4.89
N THR A 100 -13.45 -11.05 -6.07
CA THR A 100 -14.49 -10.55 -6.96
C THR A 100 -14.54 -11.39 -8.23
N ASP A 101 -15.74 -11.68 -8.74
CA ASP A 101 -15.89 -12.08 -10.13
C ASP A 101 -15.52 -10.89 -11.04
N ALA A 102 -14.38 -10.98 -11.72
CA ALA A 102 -13.84 -9.92 -12.55
C ALA A 102 -14.69 -9.63 -13.80
N GLU A 103 -15.40 -10.64 -14.33
CA GLU A 103 -16.29 -10.45 -15.48
C GLU A 103 -17.57 -9.76 -15.05
N ALA A 104 -18.17 -10.20 -13.94
CA ALA A 104 -19.35 -9.55 -13.37
C ALA A 104 -19.05 -8.10 -12.94
N LEU A 105 -17.87 -7.87 -12.36
CA LEU A 105 -17.41 -6.52 -12.01
C LEU A 105 -17.29 -5.63 -13.24
N ARG A 106 -16.62 -6.09 -14.31
CA ARG A 106 -16.52 -5.31 -15.56
C ARG A 106 -17.87 -5.08 -16.23
N ALA A 107 -18.76 -6.05 -16.16
CA ALA A 107 -20.07 -5.98 -16.79
C ALA A 107 -21.05 -5.04 -16.05
N GLY A 108 -20.87 -4.84 -14.75
CA GLY A 108 -21.85 -4.14 -13.91
C GLY A 108 -21.35 -2.99 -13.05
N ALA A 109 -20.05 -2.85 -12.77
CA ALA A 109 -19.53 -1.76 -11.97
C ALA A 109 -19.88 -0.39 -12.57
N GLY A 110 -20.49 0.48 -11.77
CA GLY A 110 -20.96 1.80 -12.20
C GLY A 110 -22.38 1.83 -12.76
N LYS A 111 -23.08 0.69 -12.86
CA LYS A 111 -24.51 0.64 -13.20
C LYS A 111 -25.39 0.78 -11.97
N GLU A 112 -26.53 1.45 -12.13
CA GLU A 112 -27.55 1.56 -11.10
C GLU A 112 -28.11 0.17 -10.74
N GLY A 113 -28.22 -0.14 -9.45
CA GLY A 113 -28.68 -1.45 -8.96
C GLY A 113 -27.65 -2.58 -8.98
N PHE A 114 -26.36 -2.28 -9.21
CA PHE A 114 -25.30 -3.28 -9.13
C PHE A 114 -25.17 -3.85 -7.71
N LYS A 115 -25.27 -5.18 -7.58
CA LYS A 115 -25.28 -5.88 -6.30
C LYS A 115 -23.92 -6.44 -5.95
N TRP A 116 -23.15 -5.66 -5.21
CA TRP A 116 -21.81 -6.04 -4.77
C TRP A 116 -21.79 -7.32 -3.93
N ASP A 117 -22.77 -7.53 -3.06
CA ASP A 117 -22.86 -8.69 -2.17
C ASP A 117 -23.03 -10.03 -2.90
N GLU A 118 -23.48 -10.01 -4.16
CA GLU A 118 -23.69 -11.23 -4.95
C GLU A 118 -22.42 -11.69 -5.69
N ILE A 119 -21.41 -10.83 -5.79
CA ILE A 119 -20.20 -11.08 -6.59
C ILE A 119 -18.90 -10.97 -5.78
N ILE A 120 -19.01 -10.64 -4.49
CA ILE A 120 -17.88 -10.49 -3.59
C ILE A 120 -17.91 -11.58 -2.52
N THR A 121 -16.78 -12.27 -2.42
CA THR A 121 -16.49 -13.18 -1.32
C THR A 121 -15.48 -12.52 -0.40
N GLU A 122 -15.83 -12.45 0.87
CA GLU A 122 -14.96 -11.98 1.94
C GLU A 122 -14.82 -13.11 2.96
N THR A 123 -13.58 -13.40 3.35
CA THR A 123 -13.28 -14.38 4.38
C THR A 123 -12.41 -13.76 5.46
N TYR A 124 -12.31 -14.45 6.59
CA TYR A 124 -11.40 -14.07 7.65
C TYR A 124 -9.96 -13.93 7.13
N GLU A 125 -9.49 -14.90 6.33
CA GLU A 125 -8.12 -14.95 5.83
C GLU A 125 -7.82 -13.79 4.87
N LEU A 126 -8.75 -13.47 3.97
CA LEU A 126 -8.60 -12.34 3.05
C LEU A 126 -8.61 -11.00 3.79
N THR A 127 -9.46 -10.87 4.81
CA THR A 127 -9.52 -9.68 5.68
C THR A 127 -8.24 -9.52 6.49
N GLU A 128 -7.74 -10.61 7.07
CA GLU A 128 -6.49 -10.63 7.83
C GLU A 128 -5.28 -10.30 6.94
N GLU A 129 -5.23 -10.84 5.72
CA GLU A 129 -4.20 -10.49 4.72
C GLU A 129 -4.29 -9.01 4.33
N CYS A 130 -5.51 -8.48 4.13
CA CYS A 130 -5.72 -7.07 3.81
C CYS A 130 -5.19 -6.16 4.90
N ILE A 131 -5.49 -6.44 6.17
CA ILE A 131 -4.99 -5.66 7.31
C ILE A 131 -3.46 -5.76 7.40
N LYS A 132 -2.89 -6.95 7.21
CA LYS A 132 -1.42 -7.17 7.20
C LYS A 132 -0.73 -6.30 6.14
N ILE A 133 -1.30 -6.21 4.94
CA ILE A 133 -0.69 -5.48 3.82
C ILE A 133 -1.02 -3.98 3.88
N ASN A 134 -2.28 -3.60 4.03
CA ASN A 134 -2.75 -2.22 3.86
C ASN A 134 -2.54 -1.34 5.10
N TYR A 135 -2.50 -1.93 6.30
CA TYR A 135 -2.27 -1.19 7.55
C TYR A 135 -0.88 -1.45 8.10
N TYR A 136 -0.57 -2.71 8.45
CA TYR A 136 0.72 -3.03 9.06
C TYR A 136 1.89 -2.90 8.07
N GLY A 137 1.67 -3.09 6.77
CA GLY A 137 2.68 -2.87 5.73
C GLY A 137 3.22 -1.44 5.73
N PRO A 138 2.41 -0.41 5.41
CA PRO A 138 2.81 0.99 5.48
C PRO A 138 3.38 1.40 6.84
N LYS A 139 2.81 0.89 7.96
CA LYS A 139 3.34 1.14 9.30
C LYS A 139 4.80 0.69 9.43
N ARG A 140 5.08 -0.58 9.13
CA ARG A 140 6.45 -1.14 9.22
C ARG A 140 7.41 -0.50 8.22
N MET A 141 6.93 -0.15 7.03
CA MET A 141 7.71 0.61 6.06
C MET A 141 8.10 1.98 6.64
N CYS A 142 7.15 2.71 7.22
CA CYS A 142 7.45 3.98 7.89
C CYS A 142 8.48 3.79 9.01
N GLU A 143 8.26 2.82 9.92
CA GLU A 143 9.19 2.54 11.03
C GLU A 143 10.62 2.25 10.55
N ALA A 144 10.76 1.41 9.51
CA ALA A 144 12.06 1.02 8.96
C ALA A 144 12.77 2.17 8.23
N PHE A 145 12.02 3.06 7.56
CA PHE A 145 12.59 4.11 6.70
C PHE A 145 12.68 5.48 7.37
N ILE A 146 11.98 5.74 8.49
CA ILE A 146 12.10 7.00 9.24
C ILE A 146 13.56 7.38 9.56
N PRO A 147 14.45 6.46 9.99
CA PRO A 147 15.85 6.80 10.22
C PRO A 147 16.56 7.34 8.98
N LEU A 148 16.28 6.80 7.79
CA LEU A 148 16.87 7.25 6.52
C LEU A 148 16.21 8.54 6.01
N LEU A 149 14.89 8.68 6.21
CA LEU A 149 14.13 9.89 5.86
C LEU A 149 14.60 11.10 6.68
N LYS A 150 14.97 10.92 7.95
CA LYS A 150 15.52 11.99 8.80
C LYS A 150 16.86 12.55 8.31
N LEU A 151 17.53 11.87 7.38
CA LEU A 151 18.77 12.34 6.74
C LEU A 151 18.51 13.18 5.48
N SER A 152 17.25 13.27 5.03
CA SER A 152 16.84 14.17 3.96
C SER A 152 16.56 15.57 4.49
N ASP A 153 16.87 16.59 3.69
CA ASP A 153 16.48 17.98 3.95
C ASP A 153 14.98 18.22 3.74
N SER A 154 14.30 17.32 3.04
CA SER A 154 12.89 17.47 2.68
C SER A 154 12.16 16.12 2.58
N PRO A 155 12.07 15.35 3.68
CA PRO A 155 11.47 14.02 3.66
C PRO A 155 9.97 14.05 3.35
N ARG A 156 9.48 13.04 2.62
CA ARG A 156 8.07 12.84 2.28
C ARG A 156 7.68 11.38 2.48
N ILE A 157 6.52 11.18 3.10
CA ILE A 157 5.82 9.89 3.14
C ILE A 157 4.47 10.09 2.46
N VAL A 158 4.18 9.26 1.47
CA VAL A 158 2.91 9.25 0.74
C VAL A 158 2.26 7.89 0.94
N ASN A 159 1.10 7.87 1.60
CA ASN A 159 0.27 6.67 1.71
C ASN A 159 -0.82 6.73 0.65
N VAL A 160 -0.76 5.83 -0.33
CA VAL A 160 -1.82 5.69 -1.33
C VAL A 160 -2.98 4.93 -0.71
N SER A 161 -4.11 5.62 -0.56
CA SER A 161 -5.34 5.06 0.01
C SER A 161 -6.47 5.02 -1.03
N SER A 162 -7.65 4.60 -0.61
CA SER A 162 -8.84 4.49 -1.45
C SER A 162 -9.98 5.35 -0.93
N SER A 163 -10.87 5.77 -1.83
CA SER A 163 -12.15 6.40 -1.47
C SER A 163 -13.03 5.53 -0.57
N MET A 164 -12.85 4.20 -0.60
CA MET A 164 -13.51 3.28 0.33
C MET A 164 -13.06 3.48 1.78
N GLY A 165 -11.84 3.95 2.02
CA GLY A 165 -11.31 4.21 3.38
C GLY A 165 -11.88 5.45 4.08
N GLN A 166 -12.85 6.14 3.49
CA GLN A 166 -13.49 7.30 4.12
C GLN A 166 -14.37 6.87 5.31
N LEU A 167 -14.31 7.62 6.42
CA LEU A 167 -15.10 7.36 7.64
C LEU A 167 -16.61 7.26 7.40
N LYS A 168 -17.14 7.93 6.38
CA LYS A 168 -18.56 7.83 6.01
C LYS A 168 -18.99 6.42 5.58
N ASN A 169 -18.03 5.59 5.15
CA ASN A 169 -18.27 4.21 4.74
C ASN A 169 -18.17 3.23 5.92
N VAL A 170 -17.70 3.68 7.10
CA VAL A 170 -17.69 2.86 8.32
C VAL A 170 -19.09 2.92 8.95
N LEU A 171 -19.82 1.81 8.91
CA LEU A 171 -21.19 1.72 9.47
C LEU A 171 -21.21 1.40 10.96
N ASN A 172 -20.17 0.74 11.49
CA ASN A 172 -20.08 0.47 12.92
C ASN A 172 -19.85 1.79 13.67
N GLU A 173 -20.89 2.31 14.32
CA GLU A 173 -20.82 3.61 14.98
C GLU A 173 -19.81 3.66 16.15
N TRP A 174 -19.53 2.53 16.81
CA TRP A 174 -18.47 2.44 17.81
C TRP A 174 -17.09 2.59 17.16
N ALA A 175 -16.80 1.81 16.12
CA ALA A 175 -15.52 1.90 15.40
C ALA A 175 -15.33 3.27 14.76
N LYS A 176 -16.39 3.82 14.14
CA LYS A 176 -16.40 5.17 13.57
C LYS A 176 -16.17 6.24 14.63
N GLY A 177 -16.77 6.11 15.81
CA GLY A 177 -16.54 6.99 16.95
C GLY A 177 -15.08 6.97 17.40
N ILE A 178 -14.44 5.80 17.43
CA ILE A 178 -13.00 5.69 17.70
C ILE A 178 -12.17 6.34 16.58
N LEU A 179 -12.41 5.98 15.33
CA LEU A 179 -11.57 6.41 14.19
C LEU A 179 -11.75 7.89 13.81
N SER A 180 -12.86 8.53 14.20
CA SER A 180 -13.11 9.96 13.98
C SER A 180 -12.54 10.88 15.07
N ASP A 181 -12.14 10.31 16.21
CA ASP A 181 -11.58 11.04 17.35
C ASP A 181 -10.07 11.26 17.16
N ALA A 182 -9.71 12.09 16.17
CA ALA A 182 -8.33 12.32 15.76
C ALA A 182 -7.42 12.85 16.88
N GLU A 183 -7.98 13.57 17.86
CA GLU A 183 -7.21 14.12 18.99
C GLU A 183 -6.76 13.06 19.99
N ASN A 184 -7.51 11.96 20.11
CA ASN A 184 -7.25 10.89 21.08
C ASN A 184 -7.00 9.53 20.41
N LEU A 185 -6.77 9.51 19.09
CA LEU A 185 -6.52 8.27 18.35
C LEU A 185 -5.12 7.75 18.69
N THR A 186 -5.05 6.50 19.14
CA THR A 186 -3.78 5.81 19.46
C THR A 186 -3.70 4.48 18.72
N GLU A 187 -2.50 3.90 18.65
CA GLU A 187 -2.31 2.58 18.05
C GLU A 187 -3.16 1.52 18.75
N GLU A 188 -3.26 1.56 20.09
CA GLU A 188 -4.06 0.61 20.86
C GLU A 188 -5.55 0.72 20.52
N ARG A 189 -6.06 1.93 20.30
CA ARG A 189 -7.46 2.14 19.89
C ARG A 189 -7.73 1.64 18.47
N ILE A 190 -6.76 1.81 17.56
CA ILE A 190 -6.87 1.25 16.22
C ILE A 190 -6.81 -0.27 16.27
N ASP A 191 -5.91 -0.85 17.07
CA ASP A 191 -5.81 -2.30 17.27
C ASP A 191 -7.09 -2.88 17.88
N GLN A 192 -7.78 -2.16 18.78
CA GLN A 192 -9.09 -2.56 19.28
C GLN A 192 -10.12 -2.70 18.15
N VAL A 193 -10.19 -1.71 17.25
CA VAL A 193 -11.11 -1.74 16.10
C VAL A 193 -10.75 -2.89 15.15
N ILE A 194 -9.47 -3.08 14.84
CA ILE A 194 -8.97 -4.17 13.99
C ILE A 194 -9.30 -5.54 14.60
N ASN A 195 -9.03 -5.73 15.90
CA ASN A 195 -9.30 -6.99 16.57
C ASN A 195 -10.80 -7.29 16.63
N GLN A 196 -11.65 -6.27 16.84
CA GLN A 196 -13.09 -6.46 16.80
C GLN A 196 -13.56 -6.85 15.39
N LEU A 197 -13.07 -6.19 14.34
CA LEU A 197 -13.35 -6.57 12.95
C LEU A 197 -12.98 -8.04 12.68
N LEU A 198 -11.78 -8.45 13.08
CA LEU A 198 -11.32 -9.83 12.90
C LEU A 198 -12.18 -10.84 13.68
N ASN A 199 -12.62 -10.50 14.89
CA ASN A 199 -13.53 -11.34 15.67
C ASN A 199 -14.92 -11.44 15.02
N ASP A 200 -15.47 -10.33 14.50
CA ASP A 200 -16.75 -10.32 13.79
C ASP A 200 -16.72 -11.25 12.56
N PHE A 201 -15.58 -11.34 11.87
CA PHE A 201 -15.37 -12.30 10.78
C PHE A 201 -15.35 -13.75 11.28
N LYS A 202 -14.66 -14.04 12.40
CA LYS A 202 -14.64 -15.39 13.00
C LYS A 202 -16.01 -15.87 13.46
N GLU A 203 -16.83 -14.96 13.99
CA GLU A 203 -18.16 -15.26 14.51
C GLU A 203 -19.25 -15.25 13.43
N GLY A 204 -18.92 -14.85 12.19
CA GLY A 204 -19.89 -14.69 11.10
C GLY A 204 -20.88 -13.53 11.34
N SER A 205 -20.54 -12.59 12.23
CA SER A 205 -21.37 -11.44 12.59
C SER A 205 -21.03 -10.17 11.79
N TRP A 206 -19.93 -10.18 11.02
CA TRP A 206 -19.42 -9.04 10.25
C TRP A 206 -20.46 -8.33 9.36
N ARG A 207 -21.36 -9.08 8.69
CA ARG A 207 -22.42 -8.53 7.84
C ARG A 207 -23.45 -7.65 8.58
N ARG A 208 -23.53 -7.75 9.91
CA ARG A 208 -24.44 -6.93 10.72
C ARG A 208 -23.81 -5.61 11.19
N ASN A 209 -22.47 -5.50 11.12
CA ASN A 209 -21.74 -4.46 11.82
C ASN A 209 -20.94 -3.52 10.90
N ILE A 210 -20.49 -3.97 9.73
CA ILE A 210 -19.63 -3.19 8.82
C ILE A 210 -20.06 -3.55 7.40
N PRO A 211 -20.18 -2.60 6.45
CA PRO A 211 -20.39 -3.03 5.08
C PRO A 211 -19.13 -3.76 4.64
N SER A 212 -19.31 -4.81 3.87
CA SER A 212 -18.28 -5.39 3.02
C SER A 212 -17.44 -4.29 2.35
N PHE A 213 -16.20 -4.65 2.00
CA PHE A 213 -15.14 -3.87 1.34
C PHE A 213 -14.17 -3.15 2.30
N ALA A 214 -13.38 -3.95 3.02
CA ALA A 214 -12.01 -3.55 3.38
C ALA A 214 -11.18 -3.19 2.13
#